data_AF-A0A494Y4G0-F1
#
_entry.id   AF-A0A494Y4G0-F1
#
_cell.length_a   1.000
_cell.length_b   1.000
_cell.length_c   1.000
_cell.angle_alpha   90.00
_cell.angle_beta   90.00
_cell.angle_gamma   90.00
#
_symmetry.space_group_name_H-M   'P 1'
#
loop_
_entity.id
_entity.type
_entity.pdbx_description
1 polymer ?
#
loop_
_entity_poly.entity_id
_entity_poly.type
_entity_poly.pdbx_seq_one_letter_code
_entity_poly.pdbx_strand_id
1 'polypeptide(L)'
;MADRYKTEYDELGKNYCLLGAKDEDIARFLGVTDRTLRNWKRDHPSFAEALEHGKARADSLVARSLYDRALGGDTTACIFWLKNRQKHAWRDRHEIDHSGKVGVDPIQLLLSQVEGSALKPKDAA
;
A
#
# COMPACT_ATOMS: atom_id res chain seq x y z
N MET A 1 -15.77 23.75 -13.90
CA MET A 1 -16.67 22.73 -14.49
C MET A 1 -15.99 21.39 -14.29
N ALA A 2 -16.62 20.43 -13.60
CA ALA A 2 -16.04 19.10 -13.44
C ALA A 2 -16.13 18.40 -14.80
N ASP A 3 -14.98 18.29 -15.47
CA ASP A 3 -14.89 17.61 -16.75
C ASP A 3 -15.24 16.13 -16.53
N ARG A 4 -16.23 15.63 -17.27
CA ARG A 4 -16.69 14.25 -17.10
C ARG A 4 -15.59 13.30 -17.56
N TYR A 5 -15.55 12.11 -16.98
CA TYR A 5 -14.66 11.05 -17.42
C TYR A 5 -14.88 10.73 -18.92
N LYS A 6 -13.77 10.49 -19.62
CA LYS A 6 -13.74 10.07 -21.03
C LYS A 6 -12.93 8.78 -21.13
N THR A 7 -13.35 7.87 -22.00
CA THR A 7 -12.68 6.57 -22.20
C THR A 7 -11.25 6.71 -22.72
N GLU A 8 -10.92 7.79 -23.43
CA GLU A 8 -9.56 8.12 -23.86
C GLU A 8 -8.57 8.30 -22.68
N TYR A 9 -9.08 8.60 -21.48
CA TYR A 9 -8.26 8.72 -20.29
C TYR A 9 -7.65 7.38 -19.86
N ASP A 10 -8.20 6.24 -20.26
CA ASP A 10 -7.63 4.92 -19.98
C ASP A 10 -6.24 4.78 -20.63
N GLU A 11 -6.18 5.05 -21.93
CA GLU A 11 -4.93 5.01 -22.70
C GLU A 11 -3.94 6.07 -22.20
N LEU A 12 -4.39 7.30 -21.94
CA LEU A 12 -3.51 8.35 -21.38
C LEU A 12 -2.96 7.97 -20.00
N GLY A 13 -3.82 7.48 -19.10
CA GLY A 13 -3.44 7.03 -17.77
C GLY A 13 -2.39 5.92 -17.81
N LYS A 14 -2.64 4.89 -18.63
CA LYS A 14 -1.68 3.80 -18.88
C LYS A 14 -0.35 4.33 -19.37
N ASN A 15 -0.35 5.23 -20.37
CA ASN A 15 0.86 5.82 -20.93
C ASN A 15 1.64 6.64 -19.90
N TYR A 16 0.97 7.39 -19.03
CA TYR A 16 1.64 8.10 -17.94
C TYR A 16 2.23 7.14 -16.91
N CYS A 17 1.53 6.07 -16.54
CA CYS A 17 2.08 5.04 -15.66
C CYS A 17 3.31 4.35 -16.26
N LEU A 18 3.35 4.11 -17.58
CA LEU A 18 4.53 3.56 -18.27
C LEU A 18 5.77 4.46 -18.12
N LEU A 19 5.56 5.77 -17.98
CA LEU A 19 6.62 6.76 -17.76
C LEU A 19 6.96 6.94 -16.27
N GLY A 20 6.35 6.16 -15.37
CA GLY A 20 6.58 6.23 -13.93
C GLY A 20 5.81 7.34 -13.22
N ALA A 21 4.79 7.92 -13.86
CA ALA A 21 3.94 8.93 -13.23
C ALA A 21 3.16 8.35 -12.05
N LYS A 22 3.11 9.10 -10.94
CA LYS A 22 2.28 8.77 -9.78
C LYS A 22 0.88 9.31 -9.97
N ASP A 23 -0.04 8.85 -9.13
CA ASP A 23 -1.44 9.27 -9.18
C ASP A 23 -1.60 10.80 -9.10
N GLU A 24 -0.77 11.49 -8.32
CA GLU A 24 -0.79 12.96 -8.22
C GLU A 24 -0.36 13.65 -9.53
N ASP A 25 0.60 13.06 -10.23
CA ASP A 25 1.07 13.58 -11.52
C ASP A 25 0.02 13.31 -12.61
N ILE A 26 -0.60 12.13 -12.61
CA ILE A 26 -1.68 11.78 -13.54
C ILE A 26 -2.88 12.70 -13.35
N ALA A 27 -3.29 12.95 -12.09
CA ALA A 27 -4.37 13.90 -11.80
C ALA A 27 -4.03 15.29 -12.34
N ARG A 28 -2.80 15.77 -12.10
CA ARG A 28 -2.30 17.04 -12.61
C ARG A 28 -2.32 17.10 -14.14
N PHE A 29 -1.83 16.07 -14.83
CA PHE A 29 -1.75 16.02 -16.30
C PHE A 29 -3.13 15.96 -16.95
N LEU A 30 -4.09 15.28 -16.32
CA LEU A 30 -5.48 15.22 -16.77
C LEU A 30 -6.30 16.45 -16.35
N GLY A 31 -5.69 17.42 -15.65
CA GLY A 31 -6.36 18.65 -15.21
C GLY A 31 -7.45 18.42 -14.16
N VAL A 32 -7.35 17.33 -13.39
CA VAL A 32 -8.32 16.95 -12.37
C VAL A 32 -7.71 16.92 -10.97
N THR A 33 -8.56 16.91 -9.95
CA THR A 33 -8.08 16.73 -8.56
C THR A 33 -7.80 15.26 -8.28
N ASP A 34 -6.92 14.97 -7.31
CA ASP A 34 -6.68 13.60 -6.84
C ASP A 34 -7.97 12.91 -6.41
N ARG A 35 -8.92 13.66 -5.84
CA ARG A 35 -10.25 13.14 -5.47
C ARG A 35 -11.03 12.67 -6.68
N THR A 36 -11.00 13.43 -7.77
CA THR A 36 -11.64 13.07 -9.04
C THR A 36 -11.00 11.81 -9.61
N LEU A 37 -9.67 11.74 -9.64
CA LEU A 37 -8.94 10.56 -10.12
C LEU A 37 -9.29 9.31 -9.30
N ARG A 38 -9.33 9.42 -7.97
CA ARG A 38 -9.74 8.32 -7.08
C ARG A 38 -11.17 7.86 -7.35
N ASN A 39 -12.10 8.79 -7.55
CA ASN A 39 -13.47 8.45 -7.93
C ASN A 39 -13.50 7.73 -9.28
N TRP A 40 -12.74 8.19 -10.28
CA TRP A 40 -12.69 7.52 -11.58
C TRP A 40 -12.16 6.08 -11.49
N LYS A 41 -11.12 5.82 -10.70
CA LYS A 41 -10.62 4.45 -10.48
C LYS A 41 -11.67 3.54 -9.84
N ARG A 42 -12.52 4.08 -8.96
CA ARG A 42 -13.61 3.33 -8.33
C ARG A 42 -14.77 3.10 -9.29
N ASP A 43 -15.18 4.15 -10.00
CA ASP A 43 -16.42 4.18 -10.79
C ASP A 43 -16.21 3.65 -12.22
N HIS A 44 -14.97 3.60 -12.70
CA HIS A 44 -14.57 3.11 -14.03
C HIS A 44 -13.45 2.04 -13.91
N PRO A 45 -13.81 0.75 -13.81
CA PRO A 45 -12.83 -0.34 -13.66
C PRO A 45 -11.81 -0.41 -14.79
N SER A 46 -12.19 -0.06 -16.03
CA SER A 46 -11.27 -0.03 -17.18
C SER A 46 -10.12 0.97 -16.99
N PHE A 47 -10.40 2.13 -16.38
CA PHE A 47 -9.38 3.11 -16.04
C PHE A 47 -8.41 2.55 -15.01
N ALA A 48 -8.92 1.91 -13.95
CA ALA A 48 -8.07 1.29 -12.94
C ALA A 48 -7.19 0.17 -13.53
N GLU A 49 -7.75 -0.67 -14.40
CA GLU A 49 -7.02 -1.73 -15.11
C GLU A 49 -5.93 -1.15 -16.01
N ALA A 50 -6.22 -0.08 -16.75
CA ALA A 50 -5.26 0.58 -17.62
C ALA A 50 -4.06 1.13 -16.83
N LEU A 51 -4.30 1.76 -15.67
CA LEU A 51 -3.25 2.23 -14.78
C LEU A 51 -2.41 1.08 -14.22
N GLU A 52 -3.05 -0.01 -13.81
CA GLU A 52 -2.36 -1.19 -13.27
C GLU A 52 -1.43 -1.82 -14.31
N HIS A 53 -1.90 -1.98 -15.56
CA HIS A 53 -1.07 -2.47 -16.66
C HIS A 53 0.12 -1.56 -16.95
N GLY A 54 -0.07 -0.23 -16.91
CA GLY A 54 1.02 0.72 -17.06
C GLY A 54 2.07 0.60 -15.95
N LYS A 55 1.62 0.49 -14.69
CA LYS A 55 2.50 0.34 -13.51
C LYS A 55 3.29 -0.96 -13.57
N ALA A 56 2.63 -2.09 -13.86
CA ALA A 56 3.29 -3.39 -13.94
C ALA A 56 4.44 -3.41 -14.95
N ARG A 57 4.26 -2.74 -16.11
CA ARG A 57 5.31 -2.63 -17.12
C ARG A 57 6.45 -1.70 -16.67
N ALA A 58 6.15 -0.56 -16.05
CA ALA A 58 7.17 0.32 -15.48
C ALA A 58 8.00 -0.38 -14.39
N ASP A 59 7.34 -1.07 -13.46
CA ASP A 59 7.99 -1.86 -12.41
C ASP A 59 8.87 -2.96 -12.99
N SER A 60 8.44 -3.61 -14.07
CA SER A 60 9.24 -4.62 -14.77
C SER A 60 10.54 -4.06 -15.36
N LEU A 61 10.51 -2.82 -15.89
CA LEU A 61 11.70 -2.14 -16.41
C LEU A 61 12.67 -1.79 -15.28
N VAL A 62 12.16 -1.31 -14.15
CA VAL A 62 12.96 -1.03 -12.95
C VAL A 62 13.58 -2.32 -12.41
N ALA A 63 12.80 -3.40 -12.33
CA ALA A 63 13.29 -4.71 -11.88
C ALA A 63 14.40 -5.26 -12.80
N ARG A 64 14.25 -5.08 -14.13
CA ARG A 64 15.30 -5.46 -15.10
C ARG A 64 16.58 -4.66 -14.87
N SER A 65 16.47 -3.34 -14.76
CA SER A 65 17.62 -2.47 -14.53
C SER A 65 18.33 -2.80 -13.21
N LEU A 66 17.57 -3.05 -12.14
CA LEU A 66 18.11 -3.47 -10.85
C LEU A 66 18.91 -4.78 -10.97
N TYR A 67 18.37 -5.76 -11.70
CA TYR A 67 19.05 -7.03 -11.95
C TYR A 67 20.36 -6.83 -12.72
N ASP A 68 20.34 -6.04 -13.80
CA ASP A 68 21.54 -5.76 -14.59
C ASP A 68 22.62 -5.04 -13.75
N ARG A 69 22.23 -4.11 -12.87
CA ARG A 69 23.16 -3.46 -11.91
C ARG A 69 23.73 -4.42 -10.88
N ALA A 70 22.90 -5.33 -10.34
CA ALA A 70 23.35 -6.35 -9.40
C ALA A 70 24.38 -7.28 -10.05
N LEU A 71 24.16 -7.71 -11.31
CA LEU A 71 25.15 -8.48 -12.07
C LEU A 71 26.45 -7.70 -12.31
N GLY A 72 26.36 -6.38 -12.43
CA GLY A 72 27.50 -5.47 -12.55
C GLY A 72 28.27 -5.24 -11.24
N GLY A 73 27.87 -5.84 -10.12
CA GLY A 73 28.56 -5.72 -8.83
C GLY A 73 28.11 -4.55 -7.97
N ASP A 74 27.00 -3.86 -8.30
CA ASP A 74 26.41 -2.87 -7.41
C ASP A 74 25.87 -3.57 -6.14
N THR A 75 26.57 -3.37 -5.02
CA THR A 75 26.26 -4.01 -3.74
C THR A 75 24.86 -3.67 -3.23
N THR A 76 24.38 -2.45 -3.48
CA THR A 76 23.04 -2.03 -3.07
C THR A 76 21.98 -2.74 -3.89
N ALA A 77 22.15 -2.83 -5.20
CA ALA A 77 21.27 -3.60 -6.08
C ALA A 77 21.26 -5.09 -5.71
N CYS A 78 22.42 -5.68 -5.38
CA CYS A 78 22.52 -7.04 -4.86
C CYS A 78 21.72 -7.25 -3.58
N ILE A 79 21.84 -6.34 -2.60
CA ILE A 79 21.07 -6.37 -1.35
C ILE A 79 19.57 -6.35 -1.65
N PHE A 80 19.11 -5.40 -2.47
CA PHE A 80 17.69 -5.30 -2.83
C PHE A 80 17.18 -6.55 -3.57
N TRP A 81 17.96 -7.08 -4.51
CA TRP A 81 17.62 -8.30 -5.23
C TRP A 81 17.48 -9.51 -4.30
N LEU A 82 18.43 -9.71 -3.38
CA LEU A 82 18.44 -10.84 -2.45
C LEU A 82 17.30 -10.74 -1.43
N LYS A 83 17.03 -9.54 -0.91
CA LYS A 83 15.87 -9.28 -0.03
C LYS A 83 14.54 -9.63 -0.69
N ASN A 84 14.39 -9.37 -1.99
CA ASN A 84 13.18 -9.66 -2.75
C ASN A 84 13.07 -11.13 -3.18
N ARG A 85 14.15 -11.74 -3.70
CA ARG A 85 14.13 -13.09 -4.30
C ARG A 85 14.40 -14.22 -3.30
N GLN A 86 15.14 -13.94 -2.23
CA GLN A 86 15.52 -14.90 -1.18
C GLN A 86 15.10 -14.41 0.21
N LYS A 87 13.85 -13.93 0.32
CA LYS A 87 13.30 -13.34 1.55
C LYS A 87 13.49 -14.21 2.80
N HIS A 88 13.42 -15.53 2.69
CA HIS A 88 13.64 -16.42 3.85
C HIS A 88 15.05 -16.30 4.45
N ALA A 89 16.06 -16.04 3.62
CA ALA A 89 17.46 -15.95 4.04
C ALA A 89 17.92 -14.50 4.28
N TRP A 90 17.30 -13.52 3.60
CA TRP A 90 17.79 -12.13 3.57
C TRP A 90 16.82 -11.11 4.16
N ARG A 91 15.66 -11.51 4.69
CA ARG A 91 14.74 -10.58 5.36
C ARG A 91 15.38 -10.04 6.64
N ASP A 92 15.14 -8.77 6.92
CA ASP A 92 15.61 -8.12 8.14
C ASP A 92 15.06 -8.84 9.39
N ARG A 93 15.97 -9.21 10.30
CA ARG A 93 15.64 -9.78 11.60
C ARG A 93 15.10 -8.66 12.48
N HIS A 94 13.92 -8.87 13.06
CA HIS A 94 13.37 -8.00 14.10
C HIS A 94 13.41 -8.79 15.41
N GLU A 95 14.22 -8.33 16.36
CA GLU A 95 14.16 -8.82 17.74
C GLU A 95 13.16 -7.95 18.48
N ILE A 96 12.02 -8.55 18.87
CA ILE A 96 11.00 -7.89 19.66
C ILE A 96 11.28 -8.23 21.11
N ASP A 97 11.72 -7.25 21.88
CA ASP A 97 11.91 -7.40 23.32
C ASP A 97 10.60 -7.14 24.06
N HIS A 98 10.14 -8.15 24.82
CA HIS A 98 8.97 -8.06 25.68
C HIS A 98 9.32 -7.67 27.13
N SER A 99 10.58 -7.28 27.41
CA SER A 99 11.06 -6.95 28.77
C SER A 99 10.62 -5.58 29.30
N GLY A 100 9.84 -4.81 28.54
CA GLY A 100 9.23 -3.58 29.02
C GLY A 100 8.45 -3.87 30.30
N LYS A 101 8.84 -3.23 31.42
CA LYS A 101 8.12 -3.32 32.69
C LYS A 101 6.64 -3.19 32.41
N VAL A 102 5.87 -4.26 32.69
CA VAL A 102 4.41 -4.28 32.54
C VAL A 102 3.83 -3.31 33.56
N GLY A 103 3.86 -2.02 33.23
CA GLY A 103 3.09 -1.01 33.93
C GLY A 103 1.64 -1.23 33.57
N VAL A 104 0.97 -2.06 34.37
CA VAL A 104 -0.43 -2.51 34.28
C VAL A 104 -0.84 -3.03 32.90
N ASP A 105 -1.06 -4.35 32.83
CA ASP A 105 -1.64 -4.99 31.64
C ASP A 105 -2.96 -4.29 31.28
N PRO A 106 -3.14 -3.75 30.05
CA PRO A 106 -4.36 -3.08 29.64
C PRO A 106 -5.62 -3.94 29.84
N ILE A 107 -5.48 -5.27 29.74
CA ILE A 107 -6.56 -6.22 30.01
C ILE A 107 -6.87 -6.24 31.51
N GLN A 108 -5.85 -6.23 32.39
CA GLN A 108 -6.08 -6.11 33.83
C GLN A 108 -6.74 -4.77 34.21
N LEU A 109 -6.34 -3.67 33.56
CA LEU A 109 -6.97 -2.37 33.78
C LEU A 109 -8.45 -2.42 33.38
N LEU A 110 -8.77 -3.03 32.24
CA LEU A 110 -10.15 -3.20 31.78
C LEU A 110 -10.97 -4.10 32.72
N LEU A 111 -10.41 -5.21 33.16
CA LEU A 111 -11.08 -6.15 34.07
C LEU A 111 -11.44 -5.48 35.40
N SER A 112 -10.53 -4.65 35.94
CA SER A 112 -10.79 -3.88 37.17
C SER A 112 -11.93 -2.86 37.02
N GLN A 113 -12.20 -2.40 35.80
CA GLN A 113 -13.32 -1.48 35.51
C GLN A 113 -14.66 -2.19 35.35
N VAL A 114 -14.65 -3.50 35.05
CA VAL A 114 -15.86 -4.28 34.77
C VAL A 114 -16.40 -5.00 36.02
N GLU A 115 -15.55 -5.27 37.02
CA GLU A 115 -15.96 -5.92 38.29
C GLU A 115 -17.03 -5.15 39.10
N GLY A 116 -17.32 -3.89 38.75
CA GLY A 116 -18.33 -3.06 39.42
C GLY A 116 -19.76 -3.13 38.87
N SER A 117 -20.04 -3.83 37.77
CA SER A 117 -21.40 -3.90 37.18
C SER A 117 -21.92 -5.33 37.10
N ALA A 118 -22.19 -5.93 38.26
CA ALA A 118 -22.99 -7.14 38.33
C ALA A 118 -24.43 -6.83 37.89
N LEU A 119 -24.78 -7.19 36.65
CA LEU A 119 -26.15 -7.27 36.16
C LEU A 119 -26.93 -8.27 37.03
N LYS A 120 -27.67 -7.79 38.03
CA LYS A 120 -28.65 -8.63 38.74
C LYS A 120 -29.85 -8.86 37.81
N PRO A 121 -30.25 -10.12 37.52
CA PRO A 121 -31.52 -10.38 36.86
C PRO A 121 -32.65 -9.87 37.76
N LYS A 122 -33.65 -9.20 37.19
CA LYS A 122 -34.91 -8.93 37.91
C LYS A 122 -35.58 -10.27 38.18
N ASP A 123 -35.83 -10.57 39.45
CA ASP A 123 -36.57 -11.77 39.85
C ASP A 123 -37.86 -11.88 39.04
N ALA A 124 -38.07 -13.04 38.42
CA ALA A 124 -39.35 -13.42 37.83
C ALA A 124 -40.28 -13.83 38.97
N ALA A 125 -41.49 -13.25 38.94
CA ALA A 125 -42.70 -13.48 39.75
C ALA A 125 -42.66 -14.56 40.85
#